data_AF-A0A537QKT6-F1
#
_entry.id   AF-A0A537QKT6-F1
#
_cell.length_a   1.000
_cell.length_b   1.000
_cell.length_c   1.000
_cell.angle_alpha   90.00
_cell.angle_beta   90.00
_cell.angle_gamma   90.00
#
_symmetry.space_group_name_H-M   'P 1'
#
loop_
_entity.id
_entity.type
_entity.pdbx_description
1 polymer ?
#
loop_
_entity_poly.entity_id
_entity_poly.type
_entity_poly.pdbx_seq_one_letter_code
_entity_poly.pdbx_strand_id
1 'polypeptide(L)'
;MAGKLNGYRILILETREEAQFARLLTEQGAEVMQCPMFIIQDAPDTVPIEAWIARFIETPCDDLVLTTGEGVRRLLKLARRMNLEPAFIGALGTTRKYARGPKPGRALREIGLEPQATTEKPTSEGIAEMLSLLDLHGHRVGLQLYPEKDHSTLIGAISGQGAEVDAVEPYVYDARAADANILAAVDEMAQADADAPGADAGCGGKEASHQAEPRGRSSTKCHGRLNASDAVAVRHASQGLLS
;
A
#
# COMPACT_ATOMS: atom_id res chain seq x y z
N MET A 1 -18.69 10.03 24.53
CA MET A 1 -17.31 9.49 24.52
C MET A 1 -16.36 10.67 24.51
N ALA A 2 -15.28 10.62 25.29
CA ALA A 2 -14.39 11.76 25.51
C ALA A 2 -13.65 12.16 24.22
N GLY A 3 -13.70 13.46 23.86
CA GLY A 3 -12.97 14.07 22.74
C GLY A 3 -11.47 14.15 23.02
N LYS A 4 -10.80 12.99 23.04
CA LYS A 4 -9.36 12.87 23.36
C LYS A 4 -8.45 13.59 22.37
N LEU A 5 -8.95 13.93 21.19
CA LEU A 5 -8.20 14.60 20.13
C LEU A 5 -8.69 16.03 19.86
N ASN A 6 -9.49 16.62 20.74
CA ASN A 6 -9.89 18.02 20.60
C ASN A 6 -8.65 18.94 20.53
N GLY A 7 -8.64 19.84 19.56
CA GLY A 7 -7.52 20.76 19.30
C GLY A 7 -6.33 20.13 18.59
N TYR A 8 -6.44 18.88 18.13
CA TYR A 8 -5.47 18.29 17.21
C TYR A 8 -5.95 18.40 15.77
N ARG A 9 -5.04 18.82 14.91
CA ARG A 9 -5.17 18.72 13.45
C ARG A 9 -4.33 17.56 12.96
N ILE A 10 -4.95 16.62 12.26
CA ILE A 10 -4.30 15.38 11.82
C ILE A 10 -4.33 15.30 10.30
N LEU A 11 -3.15 15.28 9.70
CA LEU A 11 -2.96 15.02 8.28
C LEU A 11 -2.79 13.51 8.05
N ILE A 12 -3.69 12.91 7.29
CA ILE A 12 -3.60 11.52 6.84
C ILE A 12 -2.95 11.51 5.46
N LEU A 13 -1.75 10.92 5.38
CA LEU A 13 -1.01 10.76 4.12
C LEU A 13 -1.37 9.49 3.36
N GLU A 14 -2.14 8.61 4.01
CA GLU A 14 -2.49 7.31 3.46
C GLU A 14 -3.74 7.37 2.56
N THR A 15 -3.67 6.60 1.48
CA THR A 15 -4.61 6.60 0.35
C THR A 15 -5.75 5.60 0.50
N ARG A 16 -5.68 4.68 1.46
CA ARG A 16 -6.59 3.52 1.57
C ARG A 16 -7.23 3.45 2.94
N GLU A 17 -8.56 3.25 2.95
CA GLU A 17 -9.43 3.34 4.13
C GLU A 17 -9.45 4.74 4.80
N GLU A 18 -9.06 5.77 4.03
CA GLU A 18 -9.00 7.17 4.45
C GLU A 18 -10.30 7.65 5.10
N ALA A 19 -11.46 7.26 4.56
CA ALA A 19 -12.76 7.69 5.05
C ALA A 19 -13.14 7.06 6.40
N GLN A 20 -12.76 5.79 6.64
CA GLN A 20 -13.02 5.14 7.92
C GLN A 20 -12.07 5.65 9.00
N PHE A 21 -10.79 5.81 8.65
CA PHE A 21 -9.79 6.30 9.60
C PHE A 21 -10.02 7.78 9.93
N ALA A 22 -10.32 8.62 8.93
CA ALA A 22 -10.70 10.00 9.16
C ALA A 22 -11.95 10.08 10.03
N ARG A 23 -12.98 9.29 9.73
CA ARG A 23 -14.20 9.25 10.54
C ARG A 23 -13.92 8.88 11.99
N LEU A 24 -13.11 7.86 12.25
CA LEU A 24 -12.74 7.46 13.62
C LEU A 24 -12.02 8.59 14.36
N LEU A 25 -11.09 9.28 13.70
CA LEU A 25 -10.34 10.40 14.30
C LEU A 25 -11.24 11.62 14.55
N THR A 26 -12.13 11.93 13.61
CA THR A 26 -13.13 12.99 13.74
C THR A 26 -14.13 12.68 14.86
N GLU A 27 -14.56 11.42 15.00
CA GLU A 27 -15.42 10.96 16.11
C GLU A 27 -14.70 11.09 17.48
N GLN A 28 -13.37 11.12 17.51
CA GLN A 28 -12.55 11.41 18.70
C GLN A 28 -12.24 12.92 18.89
N GLY A 29 -12.75 13.79 18.02
CA GLY A 29 -12.66 15.25 18.13
C GLY A 29 -11.51 15.91 17.39
N ALA A 30 -10.78 15.18 16.54
CA ALA A 30 -9.73 15.75 15.71
C ALA A 30 -10.31 16.50 14.51
N GLU A 31 -9.65 17.58 14.09
CA GLU A 31 -9.80 18.11 12.74
C GLU A 31 -8.90 17.29 11.80
N VAL A 32 -9.49 16.66 10.78
CA VAL A 32 -8.77 15.68 9.95
C VAL A 32 -8.69 16.18 8.52
N MET A 33 -7.46 16.26 8.00
CA MET A 33 -7.16 16.54 6.61
C MET A 33 -6.63 15.29 5.94
N GLN A 34 -7.09 15.03 4.72
CA GLN A 34 -6.64 13.90 3.92
C GLN A 34 -5.75 14.43 2.79
N CYS A 35 -4.55 13.89 2.68
CA CYS A 35 -3.61 14.22 1.62
C CYS A 35 -2.89 12.96 1.12
N PRO A 36 -3.56 12.15 0.28
CA PRO A 36 -2.97 10.93 -0.28
C PRO A 36 -1.67 11.22 -1.04
N MET A 37 -0.57 10.52 -0.68
CA MET A 37 0.75 10.74 -1.29
C MET A 37 0.93 10.23 -2.72
N PHE A 38 -0.01 9.44 -3.23
CA PHE A 38 0.01 8.96 -4.61
C PHE A 38 -1.40 8.55 -5.04
N ILE A 39 -1.71 8.69 -6.33
CA ILE A 39 -2.96 8.18 -6.89
C ILE A 39 -2.69 6.85 -7.60
N ILE A 40 -3.55 5.86 -7.40
CA ILE A 40 -3.47 4.59 -8.10
C ILE A 40 -4.30 4.67 -9.39
N GLN A 41 -3.64 4.60 -10.54
CA GLN A 41 -4.27 4.62 -11.85
C GLN A 41 -4.16 3.27 -12.55
N ASP A 42 -5.09 2.96 -13.46
CA ASP A 42 -4.90 1.84 -14.39
C ASP A 42 -3.58 2.05 -15.15
N ALA A 43 -2.87 0.98 -15.52
CA ALA A 43 -1.66 1.14 -16.32
C ALA A 43 -2.01 1.85 -17.65
N PRO A 44 -1.18 2.80 -18.11
CA PRO A 44 -1.49 3.62 -19.27
C PRO A 44 -1.54 2.81 -20.57
N ASP A 45 -0.72 1.78 -20.67
CA ASP A 45 -0.74 0.80 -21.76
C ASP A 45 -1.39 -0.50 -21.27
N THR A 46 -2.58 -0.79 -21.78
CA THR A 46 -3.31 -2.02 -21.43
C THR A 46 -2.89 -3.21 -22.29
N VAL A 47 -2.26 -3.01 -23.44
CA VAL A 47 -1.97 -4.08 -24.42
C VAL A 47 -1.16 -5.24 -23.82
N PRO A 48 -0.08 -5.01 -23.04
CA PRO A 48 0.66 -6.11 -22.43
C PRO A 48 -0.16 -6.90 -21.40
N ILE A 49 -1.06 -6.21 -20.69
CA ILE A 49 -1.89 -6.79 -19.62
C ILE A 49 -3.03 -7.60 -20.25
N GLU A 50 -3.66 -7.07 -21.30
CA GLU A 50 -4.67 -7.79 -22.09
C GLU A 50 -4.08 -9.08 -22.69
N ALA A 51 -2.88 -8.99 -23.26
CA ALA A 51 -2.17 -10.15 -23.77
C ALA A 51 -1.83 -11.15 -22.66
N TRP A 52 -1.42 -10.68 -21.48
CA TRP A 52 -1.17 -11.55 -20.33
C TRP A 52 -2.44 -12.27 -19.86
N ILE A 53 -3.58 -11.56 -19.77
CA ILE A 53 -4.88 -12.14 -19.41
C ILE A 53 -5.29 -13.21 -20.43
N ALA A 54 -5.17 -12.92 -21.73
CA ALA A 54 -5.50 -13.86 -22.78
C ALA A 54 -4.64 -15.13 -22.70
N ARG A 55 -3.30 -14.98 -22.57
CA ARG A 55 -2.37 -16.11 -22.39
C ARG A 55 -2.67 -16.91 -21.13
N PHE A 56 -3.00 -16.25 -20.02
CA PHE A 56 -3.34 -16.91 -18.76
C PHE A 56 -4.63 -17.72 -18.86
N ILE A 57 -5.61 -17.26 -19.63
CA ILE A 57 -6.85 -18.01 -19.88
C ILE A 57 -6.58 -19.22 -20.78
N GLU A 58 -5.84 -19.03 -21.87
CA GLU A 58 -5.56 -20.07 -22.86
C GLU A 58 -4.65 -21.16 -22.29
N THR A 59 -3.62 -20.76 -21.56
CA THR A 59 -2.68 -21.66 -20.89
C THR A 59 -2.40 -21.09 -19.50
N PRO A 60 -3.20 -21.50 -18.48
CA PRO A 60 -2.95 -21.11 -17.11
C PRO A 60 -1.54 -21.50 -16.67
N CYS A 61 -0.93 -20.66 -15.83
CA CYS A 61 0.35 -20.98 -15.23
C CYS A 61 0.16 -22.03 -14.12
N ASP A 62 1.23 -22.73 -13.74
CA ASP A 62 1.17 -23.73 -12.67
C ASP A 62 0.95 -23.04 -11.32
N ASP A 63 1.65 -21.92 -11.12
CA ASP A 63 1.67 -21.13 -9.89
C ASP A 63 1.44 -19.64 -10.20
N LEU A 64 0.67 -18.94 -9.37
CA LEU A 64 0.40 -17.52 -9.48
C LEU A 64 0.67 -16.82 -8.15
N VAL A 65 1.59 -15.87 -8.17
CA VAL A 65 1.93 -15.03 -7.02
C VAL A 65 1.21 -13.69 -7.14
N LEU A 66 0.44 -13.35 -6.11
CA LEU A 66 -0.35 -12.12 -6.01
C LEU A 66 0.22 -11.22 -4.93
N THR A 67 0.79 -10.09 -5.33
CA THR A 67 1.45 -9.16 -4.40
C THR A 67 0.46 -8.17 -3.76
N THR A 68 -0.63 -7.82 -4.44
CA THR A 68 -1.61 -6.85 -3.94
C THR A 68 -3.04 -7.24 -4.29
N GLY A 69 -4.00 -6.84 -3.45
CA GLY A 69 -5.42 -6.98 -3.78
C GLY A 69 -5.87 -6.02 -4.90
N GLU A 70 -5.17 -4.90 -5.07
CA GLU A 70 -5.42 -3.96 -6.17
C GLU A 70 -5.12 -4.60 -7.52
N GLY A 71 -3.96 -5.25 -7.65
CA GLY A 71 -3.58 -5.90 -8.89
C GLY A 71 -4.61 -6.93 -9.33
N VAL A 72 -5.12 -7.73 -8.39
CA VAL A 72 -6.22 -8.68 -8.64
C VAL A 72 -7.46 -7.96 -9.18
N ARG A 73 -7.91 -6.89 -8.51
CA ARG A 73 -9.10 -6.13 -8.94
C ARG A 73 -8.92 -5.44 -10.29
N ARG A 74 -7.72 -4.96 -10.60
CA ARG A 74 -7.40 -4.30 -11.88
C ARG A 74 -7.38 -5.31 -13.03
N LEU A 75 -6.79 -6.49 -12.81
CA LEU A 75 -6.86 -7.61 -13.75
C LEU A 75 -8.31 -8.03 -14.02
N LEU A 76 -9.12 -8.20 -12.96
CA LEU A 76 -10.55 -8.53 -13.10
C LEU A 76 -11.33 -7.44 -13.85
N LYS A 77 -11.08 -6.16 -13.52
CA LYS A 77 -11.71 -5.02 -14.20
C LYS A 77 -11.38 -5.00 -15.69
N LEU A 78 -10.13 -5.29 -16.06
CA LEU A 78 -9.71 -5.34 -17.46
C LEU A 78 -10.28 -6.58 -18.16
N ALA A 79 -10.23 -7.75 -17.54
CA ALA A 79 -10.87 -8.96 -18.05
C ALA A 79 -12.37 -8.76 -18.30
N ARG A 80 -13.06 -8.02 -17.42
CA ARG A 80 -14.47 -7.63 -17.61
C ARG A 80 -14.65 -6.74 -18.83
N ARG A 81 -13.81 -5.72 -19.02
CA ARG A 81 -13.84 -4.85 -20.22
C ARG A 81 -13.63 -5.65 -21.51
N MET A 82 -12.86 -6.72 -21.45
CA MET A 82 -12.62 -7.65 -22.57
C MET A 82 -13.73 -8.71 -22.74
N ASN A 83 -14.75 -8.74 -21.87
CA ASN A 83 -15.76 -9.82 -21.78
C ASN A 83 -15.18 -11.21 -21.47
N LEU A 84 -14.02 -11.26 -20.80
CA LEU A 84 -13.29 -12.48 -20.44
C LEU A 84 -13.33 -12.80 -18.94
N GLU A 85 -14.03 -12.00 -18.12
CA GLU A 85 -14.05 -12.17 -16.66
C GLU A 85 -14.42 -13.59 -16.20
N PRO A 86 -15.49 -14.26 -16.70
CA PRO A 86 -15.80 -15.63 -16.29
C PRO A 86 -14.70 -16.63 -16.65
N ALA A 87 -14.08 -16.49 -17.82
CA ALA A 87 -12.99 -17.35 -18.28
C ALA A 87 -11.73 -17.13 -17.43
N PHE A 88 -11.43 -15.87 -17.09
CA PHE A 88 -10.31 -15.51 -16.22
C PHE A 88 -10.49 -16.06 -14.81
N ILE A 89 -11.68 -15.93 -14.22
CA ILE A 89 -11.99 -16.53 -12.91
C ILE A 89 -11.89 -18.07 -12.97
N GLY A 90 -12.34 -18.69 -14.07
CA GLY A 90 -12.18 -20.12 -14.29
C GLY A 90 -10.70 -20.58 -14.28
N ALA A 91 -9.84 -19.87 -15.03
CA ALA A 91 -8.41 -20.13 -15.06
C ALA A 91 -7.73 -19.88 -13.69
N LEU A 92 -8.14 -18.83 -12.97
CA LEU A 92 -7.70 -18.61 -11.61
C LEU A 92 -8.12 -19.76 -10.69
N GLY A 93 -9.28 -20.37 -10.91
CA GLY A 93 -9.78 -21.51 -10.15
C GLY A 93 -8.86 -22.74 -10.22
N THR A 94 -8.28 -23.03 -11.38
CA THR A 94 -7.41 -24.20 -11.60
C THR A 94 -5.94 -23.98 -11.24
N THR A 95 -5.50 -22.71 -11.17
CA THR A 95 -4.11 -22.33 -10.87
C THR A 95 -3.79 -22.41 -9.38
N ARG A 96 -2.57 -22.77 -8.96
CA ARG A 96 -2.14 -22.63 -7.55
C ARG A 96 -1.79 -21.18 -7.26
N LYS A 97 -2.41 -20.58 -6.25
CA LYS A 97 -2.37 -19.14 -5.96
C LYS A 97 -1.68 -18.89 -4.62
N TYR A 98 -0.71 -18.00 -4.61
CA TYR A 98 0.03 -17.60 -3.42
C TYR A 98 -0.14 -16.10 -3.21
N ALA A 99 -0.49 -15.69 -2.00
CA ALA A 99 -0.73 -14.29 -1.68
C ALA A 99 0.39 -13.73 -0.80
N ARG A 100 0.95 -12.57 -1.17
CA ARG A 100 1.93 -11.84 -0.34
C ARG A 100 1.40 -11.52 1.06
N GLY A 101 0.09 -11.30 1.19
CA GLY A 101 -0.54 -10.95 2.46
C GLY A 101 -2.07 -11.00 2.39
N PRO A 102 -2.76 -10.53 3.45
CA PRO A 102 -4.21 -10.69 3.57
C PRO A 102 -5.00 -9.91 2.50
N LYS A 103 -4.42 -8.84 1.93
CA LYS A 103 -5.06 -7.99 0.91
C LYS A 103 -5.35 -8.76 -0.40
N PRO A 104 -4.37 -9.38 -1.07
CA PRO A 104 -4.65 -10.24 -2.23
C PRO A 104 -5.57 -11.41 -1.89
N GLY A 105 -5.43 -12.03 -0.71
CA GLY A 105 -6.34 -13.07 -0.27
C GLY A 105 -7.80 -12.60 -0.16
N ARG A 106 -8.05 -11.40 0.36
CA ARG A 106 -9.41 -10.81 0.38
C ARG A 106 -9.96 -10.56 -1.02
N ALA A 107 -9.12 -10.06 -1.94
CA ALA A 107 -9.56 -9.82 -3.32
C ALA A 107 -9.93 -11.13 -4.06
N LEU A 108 -9.24 -12.24 -3.77
CA LEU A 108 -9.65 -13.57 -4.26
C LEU A 108 -10.99 -14.00 -3.68
N ARG A 109 -11.23 -13.75 -2.39
CA ARG A 109 -12.51 -14.12 -1.74
C ARG A 109 -13.72 -13.42 -2.32
N GLU A 110 -13.54 -12.17 -2.76
CA GLU A 110 -14.60 -11.38 -3.43
C GLU A 110 -15.11 -12.06 -4.71
N ILE A 111 -14.30 -12.94 -5.33
CA ILE A 111 -14.65 -13.74 -6.51
C ILE A 111 -14.84 -15.23 -6.20
N GLY A 112 -14.99 -15.60 -4.93
CA GLY A 112 -15.20 -16.99 -4.50
C GLY A 112 -13.97 -17.89 -4.56
N LEU A 113 -12.76 -17.32 -4.61
CA LEU A 113 -11.50 -18.05 -4.62
C LEU A 113 -10.69 -17.80 -3.35
N GLU A 114 -9.73 -18.69 -3.08
CA GLU A 114 -8.82 -18.61 -1.94
C GLU A 114 -7.38 -18.90 -2.39
N PRO A 115 -6.37 -18.27 -1.79
CA PRO A 115 -4.99 -18.65 -1.99
C PRO A 115 -4.68 -19.96 -1.26
N GLN A 116 -3.78 -20.77 -1.82
CA GLN A 116 -3.23 -21.97 -1.20
C GLN A 116 -2.41 -21.62 0.04
N ALA A 117 -1.64 -20.54 -0.03
CA ALA A 117 -0.90 -20.02 1.11
C ALA A 117 -0.80 -18.49 1.06
N THR A 118 -0.68 -17.89 2.24
CA THR A 118 -0.45 -16.45 2.41
C THR A 118 0.81 -16.26 3.27
N THR A 119 1.67 -15.31 2.89
CA THR A 119 2.93 -15.15 3.64
C THR A 119 2.65 -14.58 5.02
N GLU A 120 3.46 -14.98 6.00
CA GLU A 120 3.49 -14.34 7.31
C GLU A 120 4.25 -13.02 7.29
N LYS A 121 5.20 -12.88 6.36
CA LYS A 121 6.05 -11.69 6.16
C LYS A 121 5.71 -11.05 4.81
N PRO A 122 4.88 -9.99 4.75
CA PRO A 122 4.39 -9.41 3.50
C PRO A 122 5.46 -8.56 2.79
N THR A 123 6.62 -9.14 2.50
CA THR A 123 7.76 -8.57 1.78
C THR A 123 8.15 -9.50 0.63
N SER A 124 8.99 -9.02 -0.28
CA SER A 124 9.50 -9.82 -1.39
C SER A 124 10.30 -11.04 -0.90
N GLU A 125 11.08 -10.87 0.17
CA GLU A 125 11.83 -11.94 0.83
C GLU A 125 10.89 -12.97 1.46
N GLY A 126 9.81 -12.55 2.11
CA GLY A 126 8.84 -13.48 2.70
C GLY A 126 8.10 -14.32 1.65
N ILE A 127 7.83 -13.76 0.47
CA ILE A 127 7.33 -14.55 -0.66
C ILE A 127 8.40 -15.52 -1.13
N ALA A 128 9.65 -15.07 -1.33
CA ALA A 128 10.74 -15.93 -1.77
C ALA A 128 10.98 -17.10 -0.79
N GLU A 129 10.97 -16.83 0.52
CA GLU A 129 11.04 -17.86 1.57
C GLU A 129 9.89 -18.87 1.44
N MET A 130 8.64 -18.42 1.27
CA MET A 130 7.51 -19.33 1.06
C MET A 130 7.69 -20.17 -0.20
N LEU A 131 8.06 -19.55 -1.31
CA LEU A 131 8.20 -20.22 -2.60
C LEU A 131 9.35 -21.23 -2.59
N SER A 132 10.40 -20.99 -1.80
CA SER A 132 11.53 -21.92 -1.63
C SER A 132 11.17 -23.26 -0.98
N LEU A 133 10.00 -23.34 -0.35
CA LEU A 133 9.47 -24.58 0.22
C LEU A 133 8.71 -25.44 -0.79
N LEU A 134 8.55 -24.95 -2.02
CA LEU A 134 7.81 -25.59 -3.10
C LEU A 134 8.77 -26.09 -4.18
N ASP A 135 8.36 -27.11 -4.93
CA ASP A 135 9.04 -27.47 -6.16
C ASP A 135 8.47 -26.64 -7.31
N LEU A 136 9.29 -25.76 -7.86
CA LEU A 136 8.97 -24.86 -8.97
C LEU A 136 9.74 -25.22 -10.25
N HIS A 137 10.51 -26.30 -10.25
CA HIS A 137 11.39 -26.62 -11.38
C HIS A 137 10.57 -26.93 -12.65
N GLY A 138 10.80 -26.14 -13.71
CA GLY A 138 10.08 -26.27 -14.97
C GLY A 138 8.64 -25.74 -14.94
N HIS A 139 8.20 -25.12 -13.84
CA HIS A 139 6.88 -24.50 -13.76
C HIS A 139 6.90 -23.11 -14.40
N ARG A 140 5.76 -22.73 -14.97
CA ARG A 140 5.48 -21.33 -15.30
C ARG A 140 4.81 -20.67 -14.10
N VAL A 141 5.41 -19.59 -13.62
CA VAL A 141 4.98 -18.82 -12.46
C VAL A 141 4.48 -17.46 -12.91
N GLY A 142 3.16 -17.26 -12.85
CA GLY A 142 2.56 -15.94 -13.01
C GLY A 142 2.92 -15.05 -11.83
N LEU A 143 3.31 -13.80 -12.08
CA LEU A 143 3.68 -12.85 -11.03
C LEU A 143 2.96 -11.52 -11.21
N GLN A 144 1.93 -11.26 -10.39
CA GLN A 144 1.30 -9.94 -10.34
C GLN A 144 2.19 -9.00 -9.52
N LEU A 145 2.79 -8.02 -10.19
CA LEU A 145 3.67 -7.01 -9.62
C LEU A 145 2.91 -5.75 -9.23
N TYR A 146 3.45 -5.04 -8.24
CA TYR A 146 3.05 -3.68 -7.92
C TYR A 146 4.09 -2.69 -8.46
N PRO A 147 3.72 -1.42 -8.69
CA PRO A 147 4.63 -0.40 -9.23
C PRO A 147 5.77 -0.12 -8.25
N GLU A 148 6.91 -0.74 -8.50
CA GLU A 148 8.16 -0.53 -7.79
C GLU A 148 9.30 -0.63 -8.81
N LYS A 149 10.41 0.06 -8.54
CA LYS A 149 11.52 0.16 -9.49
C LYS A 149 12.28 -1.14 -9.66
N ASP A 150 12.25 -2.04 -8.67
CA ASP A 150 13.05 -3.25 -8.68
C ASP A 150 12.32 -4.44 -8.06
N HIS A 151 12.11 -5.47 -8.88
CA HIS A 151 11.57 -6.77 -8.49
C HIS A 151 12.59 -7.91 -8.72
N SER A 152 13.85 -7.57 -9.04
CA SER A 152 14.88 -8.52 -9.46
C SER A 152 15.18 -9.58 -8.41
N THR A 153 15.15 -9.23 -7.12
CA THR A 153 15.33 -10.20 -6.02
C THR A 153 14.26 -11.28 -6.03
N LEU A 154 12.99 -10.90 -6.18
CA LEU A 154 11.87 -11.85 -6.18
C LEU A 154 11.88 -12.69 -7.47
N ILE A 155 12.06 -12.05 -8.62
CA ILE A 155 12.14 -12.73 -9.92
C ILE A 155 13.32 -13.71 -9.92
N GLY A 156 14.48 -13.27 -9.45
CA GLY A 156 15.69 -14.09 -9.35
C GLY A 156 15.54 -15.26 -8.40
N ALA A 157 14.82 -15.11 -7.28
CA ALA A 157 14.53 -16.21 -6.37
C ALA A 157 13.61 -17.27 -6.99
N ILE A 158 12.67 -16.86 -7.84
CA ILE A 158 11.77 -17.78 -8.56
C ILE A 158 12.54 -18.47 -9.71
N SER A 159 13.20 -17.70 -10.56
CA SER A 159 13.98 -18.23 -11.69
C SER A 159 15.17 -19.07 -11.24
N GLY A 160 15.78 -18.75 -10.10
CA GLY A 160 16.87 -19.53 -9.51
C GLY A 160 16.47 -20.96 -9.09
N GLN A 161 15.17 -21.23 -8.96
CA GLN A 161 14.62 -22.57 -8.71
C GLN A 161 14.29 -23.32 -10.01
N GLY A 162 14.60 -22.75 -11.18
CA GLY A 162 14.34 -23.35 -12.49
C GLY A 162 12.94 -23.08 -13.05
N ALA A 163 12.23 -22.09 -12.52
CA ALA A 163 10.90 -21.70 -12.98
C ALA A 163 10.94 -20.55 -14.00
N GLU A 164 9.98 -20.53 -14.93
CA GLU A 164 9.77 -19.42 -15.87
C GLU A 164 8.83 -18.38 -15.25
N VAL A 165 9.21 -17.10 -15.24
CA VAL A 165 8.39 -16.03 -14.65
C VAL A 165 7.62 -15.28 -15.74
N ASP A 166 6.29 -15.23 -15.61
CA ASP A 166 5.39 -14.47 -16.48
C ASP A 166 4.73 -13.33 -15.69
N ALA A 167 5.38 -12.16 -15.69
CA ALA A 167 5.00 -11.04 -14.84
C ALA A 167 3.95 -10.11 -15.48
N VAL A 168 3.14 -9.47 -14.65
CA VAL A 168 2.15 -8.45 -15.05
C VAL A 168 2.03 -7.33 -14.02
N GLU A 169 2.03 -6.08 -14.49
CA GLU A 169 1.84 -4.88 -13.66
C GLU A 169 0.58 -4.12 -14.14
N PRO A 170 -0.57 -4.28 -13.46
CA PRO A 170 -1.85 -3.83 -14.00
C PRO A 170 -2.26 -2.39 -13.61
N TYR A 171 -1.43 -1.68 -12.85
CA TYR A 171 -1.69 -0.32 -12.38
C TYR A 171 -0.37 0.44 -12.20
N VAL A 172 -0.42 1.76 -12.03
CA VAL A 172 0.76 2.61 -11.76
C VAL A 172 0.48 3.57 -10.58
N TYR A 173 1.54 4.04 -9.93
CA TYR A 173 1.46 5.17 -9.00
C TYR A 173 1.69 6.48 -9.74
N ASP A 174 0.72 7.38 -9.66
CA ASP A 174 0.85 8.76 -10.12
C ASP A 174 1.20 9.67 -8.94
N ALA A 175 2.49 9.95 -8.78
CA ALA A 175 3.01 10.86 -7.77
C ALA A 175 2.78 12.34 -8.14
N ARG A 176 2.73 12.67 -9.44
CA ARG A 176 2.57 14.06 -9.91
C ARG A 176 1.19 14.59 -9.57
N ALA A 177 0.18 13.73 -9.62
CA ALA A 177 -1.18 14.08 -9.18
C ALA A 177 -1.29 14.28 -7.66
N ALA A 178 -0.32 13.82 -6.86
CA ALA A 178 -0.29 14.00 -5.41
C ALA A 178 0.55 15.21 -4.97
N ASP A 179 1.61 15.58 -5.71
CA ASP A 179 2.53 16.67 -5.35
C ASP A 179 1.82 18.01 -5.05
N ALA A 180 0.83 18.38 -5.86
CA ALA A 180 0.07 19.63 -5.67
C ALA A 180 -0.77 19.62 -4.37
N ASN A 181 -1.30 18.46 -4.00
CA ASN A 181 -2.10 18.30 -2.79
C ASN A 181 -1.22 18.25 -1.54
N ILE A 182 -0.02 17.65 -1.65
CA ILE A 182 0.94 17.56 -0.53
C ILE A 182 1.46 18.94 -0.15
N LEU A 183 1.89 19.75 -1.11
CA LEU A 183 2.37 21.10 -0.84
C LEU A 183 1.29 21.98 -0.20
N ALA A 184 0.08 21.97 -0.76
CA ALA A 184 -1.05 22.70 -0.21
C ALA A 184 -1.39 22.24 1.22
N ALA A 185 -1.38 20.94 1.49
CA ALA A 185 -1.66 20.40 2.83
C ALA A 185 -0.56 20.76 3.84
N VAL A 186 0.70 20.76 3.44
CA VAL A 186 1.82 21.18 4.30
C VAL A 186 1.72 22.68 4.61
N ASP A 187 1.44 23.52 3.61
CA ASP A 187 1.27 24.96 3.80
C ASP A 187 0.09 25.25 4.73
N GLU A 188 -1.02 24.53 4.58
CA GLU A 188 -2.22 24.69 5.42
C GLU A 188 -1.98 24.22 6.87
N MET A 189 -1.20 23.15 7.06
CA MET A 189 -0.77 22.70 8.39
C MET A 189 0.19 23.70 9.05
N ALA A 190 1.07 24.35 8.29
CA ALA A 190 2.00 25.35 8.79
C ALA A 190 1.32 26.69 9.12
N GLN A 191 0.36 27.13 8.31
CA GLN A 191 -0.39 28.38 8.56
C GLN A 191 -1.30 28.26 9.80
N ALA A 192 -1.94 27.10 10.00
CA ALA A 192 -2.77 26.87 11.18
C ALA A 192 -1.98 26.95 12.51
N ASP A 193 -0.69 26.62 12.51
CA ASP A 193 0.19 26.76 13.69
C ASP A 193 0.59 28.24 13.94
N ALA A 194 0.74 29.03 12.87
CA ALA A 194 1.10 30.44 12.93
C ALA A 194 -0.07 31.36 13.34
N ASP A 195 -1.32 31.00 13.03
CA ASP A 195 -2.52 31.77 13.35
C ASP A 195 -2.99 31.61 14.82
N ALA A 196 -2.27 30.84 15.64
CA ALA A 196 -2.49 30.78 17.09
C ALA A 196 -1.90 32.04 17.77
N PRO A 197 -2.72 33.00 18.26
CA PRO A 197 -2.20 34.20 18.90
C PRO A 197 -1.67 33.83 20.29
N GLY A 198 -0.34 33.70 20.41
CA GLY A 198 0.34 33.44 21.68
C GLY A 198 1.70 32.74 21.63
N ALA A 199 2.31 32.51 20.46
CA ALA A 199 3.66 31.96 20.38
C ALA A 199 4.72 33.03 20.69
N ASP A 200 4.88 33.37 21.97
CA ASP A 200 6.07 34.07 22.43
C ASP A 200 7.27 33.12 22.44
N ALA A 201 8.41 33.62 21.98
CA ALA A 201 9.56 32.82 21.59
C ALA A 201 10.14 31.97 22.74
N GLY A 202 10.21 30.65 22.55
CA GLY A 202 11.12 29.80 23.30
C GLY A 202 10.63 28.40 23.65
N CYS A 203 10.65 27.46 22.69
CA CYS A 203 11.12 26.09 22.92
C CYS A 203 11.30 25.37 21.57
N GLY A 204 12.51 24.87 21.32
CA GLY A 204 12.97 24.46 19.98
C GLY A 204 12.21 23.31 19.35
N GLY A 205 11.67 23.57 18.15
CA GLY A 205 11.34 22.52 17.20
C GLY A 205 12.63 21.94 16.62
N LYS A 206 12.84 20.63 16.81
CA LYS A 206 13.80 19.88 16.00
C LYS A 206 13.09 19.50 14.70
N GLU A 207 13.49 20.13 13.61
CA GLU A 207 13.17 19.71 12.24
C GLU A 207 13.62 18.25 12.07
N ALA A 208 12.67 17.36 11.76
CA ALA A 208 12.95 15.98 11.38
C ALA A 208 13.18 15.90 9.86
N SER A 209 14.26 16.49 9.37
CA SER A 209 14.83 16.13 8.07
C SER A 209 15.67 14.87 8.24
N HIS A 210 15.21 13.74 7.70
CA HIS A 210 16.03 12.52 7.61
C HIS A 210 16.29 12.15 6.14
N GLN A 211 17.39 12.70 5.62
CA GLN A 211 18.32 12.01 4.73
C GLN A 211 19.31 11.20 5.59
N ALA A 212 19.75 10.06 5.08
CA ALA A 212 20.39 8.95 5.81
C ALA A 212 21.86 9.17 6.28
N GLU A 213 22.13 8.79 7.54
CA GLU A 213 23.32 8.14 8.20
C GLU A 213 24.78 8.68 8.05
N PRO A 214 25.78 8.30 8.93
CA PRO A 214 25.78 7.41 10.13
C PRO A 214 26.50 7.94 11.41
N ARG A 215 26.29 7.22 12.53
CA ARG A 215 27.07 7.11 13.80
C ARG A 215 26.74 8.05 14.98
N GLY A 216 26.44 7.43 16.13
CA GLY A 216 26.71 7.97 17.48
C GLY A 216 25.57 7.80 18.49
N ARG A 217 25.68 6.78 19.36
CA ARG A 217 24.72 6.38 20.41
C ARG A 217 24.19 7.52 21.31
N SER A 218 22.88 7.51 21.59
CA SER A 218 22.31 7.58 22.96
C SER A 218 20.79 7.38 22.90
N SER A 219 20.32 6.29 23.51
CA SER A 219 18.94 5.82 23.50
C SER A 219 18.09 6.46 24.59
N THR A 220 16.91 6.98 24.24
CA THR A 220 15.78 7.05 25.19
C THR A 220 14.56 6.41 24.53
N LYS A 221 14.13 5.27 25.10
CA LYS A 221 13.06 4.39 24.61
C LYS A 221 11.70 4.93 25.06
N CYS A 222 10.84 5.29 24.12
CA CYS A 222 9.38 5.33 24.34
C CYS A 222 8.79 4.02 23.81
N HIS A 223 8.16 3.23 24.68
CA HIS A 223 7.44 2.00 24.32
C HIS A 223 6.02 2.33 23.86
N GLY A 224 5.78 2.20 22.57
CA GLY A 224 4.45 2.18 21.94
C GLY A 224 4.62 1.76 20.50
N ARG A 225 4.27 0.50 20.17
CA ARG A 225 4.40 -0.04 18.81
C ARG A 225 3.32 0.56 17.92
N LEU A 226 3.68 1.54 17.10
CA LEU A 226 2.95 1.95 15.90
C LEU A 226 3.72 1.36 14.71
N ASN A 227 3.09 0.49 13.92
CA ASN A 227 3.65 0.02 12.65
C ASN A 227 2.69 0.40 11.51
N ALA A 228 3.28 1.03 10.47
CA ALA A 228 2.69 1.52 9.22
C ALA A 228 1.51 2.48 9.41
N SER A 229 1.80 3.69 9.92
CA SER A 229 0.83 4.74 10.21
C SER A 229 1.51 6.11 10.05
N ASP A 230 1.56 6.65 8.83
CA ASP A 230 2.06 8.01 8.61
C ASP A 230 0.90 9.00 8.65
N ALA A 231 0.41 9.25 9.86
CA ALA A 231 -0.44 10.40 10.16
C ALA A 231 0.41 11.43 10.92
N VAL A 232 0.43 12.67 10.42
CA VAL A 232 1.13 13.78 11.09
C VAL A 232 0.11 14.54 11.92
N ALA A 233 0.31 14.61 13.24
CA ALA A 233 -0.60 15.29 14.16
C ALA A 233 0.07 16.55 14.73
N VAL A 234 -0.58 17.70 14.58
CA VAL A 234 -0.19 18.97 15.20
C VAL A 234 -1.21 19.33 16.27
N ARG A 235 -0.74 19.78 17.44
CA ARG A 235 -1.59 20.14 18.58
C ARG A 235 -1.66 21.66 18.71
N HIS A 236 -2.86 22.22 18.68
CA HIS A 236 -3.07 23.60 19.08
C HIS A 236 -3.00 23.73 20.60
N ALA A 237 -2.33 24.78 21.08
CA ALA A 237 -2.39 25.18 22.48
C ALA A 237 -3.78 25.80 22.76
N SER A 238 -4.76 24.99 23.15
CA SER A 238 -6.05 25.50 23.62
C SER A 238 -5.87 26.20 24.97
N GLN A 239 -6.08 27.52 25.02
CA GLN A 239 -6.15 28.27 26.28
C GLN A 239 -7.32 27.73 27.11
N GLY A 240 -7.00 27.07 28.22
CA GLY A 240 -7.95 26.85 29.30
C GLY A 240 -8.15 28.17 30.04
N LEU A 241 -9.13 28.96 29.61
CA LEU A 241 -9.66 30.05 30.44
C LEU A 241 -10.78 29.48 31.31
N LEU A 242 -10.46 29.40 32.60
CA LEU A 242 -11.36 29.17 33.71
C LEU A 242 -12.57 30.11 33.64
N SER A 243 -13.75 29.55 33.95
CA SER A 243 -14.81 30.26 34.67
C SER A 243 -15.58 29.25 35.50
#